data_AF-A0A2D6APK5-F1
#
_entry.id   AF-A0A2D6APK5-F1
#
_cell.length_a   1.000
_cell.length_b   1.000
_cell.length_c   1.000
_cell.angle_alpha   90.00
_cell.angle_beta   90.00
_cell.angle_gamma   90.00
#
_symmetry.space_group_name_H-M   'P 1'
#
loop_
_entity.id
_entity.type
_entity.pdbx_description
1 polymer ?
#
loop_
_entity_poly.entity_id
_entity_poly.type
_entity_poly.pdbx_seq_one_letter_code
_entity_poly.pdbx_strand_id
1 'polypeptide(L)'
;MLGYTSKVAGTEAGVTEPQPVFSACFGSPFLPLHPTRYAELLGKKMEQHETNVWLINTGWTGGPYGVGKRISLKYTRAMISAALSGVLNNVGYRTHSIFGAEIPLTCPNVPNEILSPRETWKNDDAFYKKANDLARKFNTNFTKFEEFANEEIMAGQPKPNPNYE
;
A
#
# COMPACT_ATOMS: atom_id res chain seq x y z
N MET A 1 -3.29 10.59 0.14
CA MET A 1 -4.34 10.96 1.12
C MET A 1 -4.41 10.01 2.30
N LEU A 2 -4.74 8.72 2.12
CA LEU A 2 -5.13 7.83 3.23
C LEU A 2 -4.00 7.43 4.20
N GLY A 3 -2.77 7.31 3.70
CA GLY A 3 -1.55 7.11 4.50
C GLY A 3 -1.62 5.93 5.47
N TYR A 4 -1.97 4.75 4.95
CA TYR A 4 -1.95 3.51 5.70
C TYR A 4 -0.50 3.09 6.02
N THR A 5 -0.23 2.87 7.29
CA THR A 5 1.05 2.34 7.79
C THR A 5 0.83 1.58 9.10
N SER A 6 1.88 1.01 9.67
CA SER A 6 1.84 0.42 11.01
C SER A 6 2.56 1.32 12.00
N LYS A 7 1.94 1.61 13.16
CA LYS A 7 2.70 2.05 14.34
C LYS A 7 3.53 0.88 14.82
N VAL A 8 4.84 1.05 14.89
CA VAL A 8 5.75 -0.01 15.35
C VAL A 8 5.94 0.15 16.85
N ALA A 9 6.17 -0.97 17.56
CA ALA A 9 6.48 -0.93 18.98
C ALA A 9 7.64 0.05 19.27
N GLY A 10 7.45 0.94 20.23
CA GLY A 10 8.45 1.94 20.66
C GLY A 10 8.37 3.33 20.03
N THR A 11 7.47 3.60 19.07
CA THR A 11 7.29 4.96 18.52
C THR A 11 6.31 5.84 19.31
N GLU A 12 5.44 5.22 20.12
CA GLU A 12 4.52 5.89 21.04
C GLU A 12 4.41 5.06 22.34
N ALA A 13 4.20 5.73 23.48
CA ALA A 13 4.07 5.06 24.77
C ALA A 13 2.87 4.09 24.76
N GLY A 14 3.10 2.81 25.11
CA GLY A 14 2.05 1.79 25.21
C GLY A 14 1.82 0.92 23.97
N VAL A 15 2.55 1.13 22.87
CA VAL A 15 2.46 0.27 21.68
C VAL A 15 3.43 -0.91 21.79
N THR A 16 2.91 -2.12 22.03
CA THR A 16 3.68 -3.37 22.16
C THR A 16 3.61 -4.26 20.91
N GLU A 17 2.58 -4.09 20.09
CA GLU A 17 2.37 -4.82 18.83
C GLU A 17 2.13 -3.85 17.66
N PRO A 18 2.47 -4.24 16.41
CA PRO A 18 2.22 -3.37 15.26
C PRO A 18 0.73 -3.09 15.07
N GLN A 19 0.33 -1.83 15.27
CA GLN A 19 -1.06 -1.42 15.08
C GLN A 19 -1.24 -0.72 13.74
N PRO A 20 -2.19 -1.17 12.88
CA PRO A 20 -2.50 -0.46 11.64
C PRO A 20 -3.05 0.92 11.95
N VAL A 21 -2.52 1.95 11.29
CA VAL A 21 -2.95 3.33 11.43
C VAL A 21 -3.10 3.98 10.05
N PHE A 22 -4.11 4.84 9.92
CA PHE A 22 -4.25 5.74 8.79
C PHE A 22 -3.81 7.14 9.25
N SER A 23 -2.64 7.57 8.79
CA SER A 23 -2.11 8.92 9.03
C SER A 23 -2.20 9.70 7.73
N ALA A 24 -3.15 10.63 7.64
CA ALA A 24 -3.37 11.40 6.42
C ALA A 24 -2.05 12.01 5.89
N CYS A 25 -1.78 11.83 4.60
CA CYS A 25 -0.53 12.23 3.93
C CYS A 25 0.76 11.73 4.63
N PHE A 26 0.68 10.64 5.41
CA PHE A 26 1.76 10.10 6.24
C PHE A 26 2.28 11.07 7.33
N GLY A 27 1.53 12.13 7.65
CA GLY A 27 1.98 13.20 8.54
C GLY A 27 0.83 14.00 9.15
N SER A 28 -0.31 13.36 9.43
CA SER A 28 -1.52 14.06 9.86
C SER A 28 -1.35 15.03 11.05
N PRO A 29 -0.50 14.78 12.06
CA PRO A 29 -0.31 15.74 13.16
C PRO A 29 0.29 17.09 12.73
N PHE A 30 0.82 17.19 11.50
CA PHE A 30 1.55 18.35 11.00
C PHE A 30 0.82 19.08 9.86
N LEU A 31 -0.42 18.71 9.53
CA LEU A 31 -1.16 19.27 8.39
C LEU A 31 -2.08 20.43 8.83
N PRO A 32 -1.78 21.69 8.47
CA PRO A 32 -2.67 22.83 8.77
C PRO A 32 -3.89 22.95 7.85
N LEU A 33 -3.95 22.19 6.76
CA LEU A 33 -5.06 22.23 5.80
C LEU A 33 -5.72 20.84 5.71
N HIS A 34 -6.88 20.77 5.07
CA HIS A 34 -7.53 19.50 4.81
C HIS A 34 -6.65 18.59 3.91
N PRO A 35 -6.52 17.27 4.20
CA PRO A 35 -5.67 16.35 3.46
C PRO A 35 -5.90 16.31 1.95
N THR A 36 -7.12 16.56 1.48
CA THR A 36 -7.43 16.60 0.04
C THR A 36 -6.67 17.69 -0.69
N ARG A 37 -6.41 18.84 -0.06
CA ARG A 37 -5.62 19.93 -0.68
C ARG A 37 -4.18 19.51 -0.97
N TYR A 38 -3.57 18.76 -0.06
CA TYR A 38 -2.23 18.21 -0.27
C TYR A 38 -2.23 17.12 -1.34
N ALA A 39 -3.28 16.30 -1.39
CA ALA A 39 -3.43 15.27 -2.42
C ALA A 39 -3.59 15.88 -3.82
N GLU A 40 -4.43 16.89 -3.97
CA GLU A 40 -4.59 17.66 -5.23
C GLU A 40 -3.27 18.30 -5.67
N LEU A 41 -2.54 18.94 -4.74
CA LEU A 41 -1.26 19.57 -5.03
C LEU A 41 -0.21 18.54 -5.47
N LEU A 42 -0.15 17.39 -4.80
CA LEU A 42 0.72 16.28 -5.17
C LEU A 42 0.37 15.75 -6.57
N GLY A 43 -0.92 15.53 -6.85
CA GLY A 43 -1.40 15.09 -8.17
C GLY A 43 -0.94 16.03 -9.30
N LYS A 44 -1.20 17.33 -9.13
CA LYS A 44 -0.75 18.36 -10.10
C LYS A 44 0.77 18.36 -10.30
N LYS A 45 1.54 18.18 -9.24
CA LYS A 45 3.01 18.12 -9.32
C LYS A 45 3.49 16.86 -10.02
N MET A 46 2.85 15.73 -9.76
CA MET A 46 3.17 14.48 -10.44
C MET A 46 2.90 14.57 -11.93
N GLU A 47 1.75 15.12 -12.34
CA GLU A 47 1.42 15.35 -13.76
C GLU A 47 2.41 16.31 -14.42
N GLN A 48 2.68 17.45 -13.79
CA GLN A 48 3.60 18.46 -14.31
C GLN A 48 5.02 17.92 -14.57
N HIS A 49 5.46 16.96 -13.76
CA HIS A 49 6.82 16.44 -13.78
C HIS A 49 6.90 14.98 -14.24
N GLU A 50 5.82 14.43 -14.79
CA GLU A 50 5.72 13.03 -15.27
C GLU A 50 6.29 12.02 -14.25
N THR A 51 5.90 12.19 -12.98
CA THR A 51 6.51 11.46 -11.86
C THR A 51 5.88 10.09 -11.66
N ASN A 52 6.72 9.06 -11.68
CA ASN A 52 6.31 7.70 -11.30
C ASN A 52 6.21 7.55 -9.78
N VAL A 53 5.13 6.93 -9.31
CA VAL A 53 4.90 6.65 -7.87
C VAL A 53 4.91 5.17 -7.60
N TRP A 54 5.64 4.79 -6.55
CA TRP A 54 5.79 3.41 -6.11
C TRP A 54 5.27 3.22 -4.69
N LEU A 55 4.45 2.18 -4.49
CA LEU A 55 4.04 1.72 -3.17
C LEU A 55 4.88 0.50 -2.79
N ILE A 56 5.72 0.63 -1.75
CA ILE A 56 6.61 -0.45 -1.31
C ILE A 56 6.20 -0.92 0.09
N ASN A 57 5.80 -2.18 0.22
CA ASN A 57 5.57 -2.80 1.52
C ASN A 57 6.92 -3.12 2.19
N THR A 58 7.20 -2.49 3.33
CA THR A 58 8.36 -2.76 4.19
C THR A 58 8.01 -3.51 5.48
N GLY A 59 6.75 -3.97 5.57
CA GLY A 59 6.18 -4.71 6.68
C GLY A 59 6.30 -6.22 6.45
N TRP A 60 5.18 -6.93 6.57
CA TRP A 60 5.11 -8.39 6.58
C TRP A 60 4.62 -8.98 5.26
N THR A 61 5.04 -10.22 5.00
CA THR A 61 4.60 -11.06 3.89
C THR A 61 4.45 -12.51 4.34
N GLY A 62 3.69 -13.31 3.60
CA GLY A 62 3.41 -14.72 3.92
C GLY A 62 2.49 -14.97 5.12
N GLY A 63 1.78 -13.95 5.59
CA GLY A 63 0.83 -14.05 6.70
C GLY A 63 0.73 -12.75 7.50
N PRO A 64 -0.20 -12.68 8.47
CA PRO A 64 -0.26 -11.58 9.43
C PRO A 64 0.95 -11.59 10.39
N TYR A 65 1.07 -10.55 11.22
CA TYR A 65 2.04 -10.55 12.33
C TYR A 65 1.89 -11.83 13.19
N GLY A 66 3.01 -12.42 13.59
CA GLY A 66 3.06 -13.69 14.32
C GLY A 66 3.05 -14.95 13.44
N VAL A 67 2.62 -14.87 12.17
CA VAL A 67 2.61 -16.00 11.22
C VAL A 67 3.54 -15.73 10.04
N GLY A 68 3.39 -14.56 9.43
CA GLY A 68 4.23 -14.10 8.33
C GLY A 68 5.60 -13.61 8.82
N LYS A 69 6.46 -13.30 7.87
CA LYS A 69 7.80 -12.75 8.12
C LYS A 69 7.93 -11.34 7.57
N ARG A 70 8.74 -10.52 8.22
CA ARG A 70 9.07 -9.20 7.71
C ARG A 70 9.83 -9.33 6.39
N ILE A 71 9.52 -8.48 5.41
CA ILE A 71 10.24 -8.44 4.14
C ILE A 71 11.71 -8.10 4.42
N SER A 72 12.62 -8.89 3.85
CA SER A 72 14.06 -8.69 4.03
C SER A 72 14.48 -7.31 3.50
N LEU A 73 15.29 -6.59 4.28
CA LEU A 73 15.82 -5.30 3.88
C LEU A 73 16.60 -5.36 2.55
N LYS A 74 17.22 -6.51 2.26
CA LYS A 74 17.88 -6.77 0.97
C LYS A 74 16.89 -6.63 -0.20
N TYR A 75 15.69 -7.20 -0.07
CA TYR A 75 14.67 -7.14 -1.12
C TYR A 75 14.05 -5.75 -1.21
N THR A 76 13.77 -5.10 -0.09
CA THR A 76 13.30 -3.70 -0.10
C THR A 76 14.28 -2.78 -0.83
N ARG A 77 15.58 -2.89 -0.53
CA ARG A 77 16.62 -2.11 -1.21
C ARG A 77 16.69 -2.44 -2.70
N ALA A 78 16.60 -3.71 -3.09
CA ALA A 78 16.58 -4.11 -4.49
C ALA A 78 15.39 -3.52 -5.26
N MET A 79 14.18 -3.53 -4.67
CA MET A 79 12.99 -2.92 -5.28
C MET A 79 13.15 -1.40 -5.44
N ILE A 80 13.67 -0.71 -4.43
CA ILE A 80 13.95 0.73 -4.51
C ILE A 80 14.98 1.02 -5.61
N SER A 81 16.09 0.28 -5.65
CA SER A 81 17.11 0.44 -6.70
C SER A 81 16.55 0.20 -8.10
N ALA A 82 15.67 -0.79 -8.28
CA ALA A 82 15.04 -1.08 -9.56
C ALA A 82 14.04 0.01 -10.00
N ALA A 83 13.29 0.60 -9.05
CA ALA A 83 12.41 1.73 -9.30
C ALA A 83 13.21 2.98 -9.71
N LEU A 84 14.29 3.30 -8.97
CA LEU A 84 15.13 4.47 -9.22
C LEU A 84 15.94 4.37 -10.51
N SER A 85 16.35 3.17 -10.91
CA SER A 85 17.08 2.94 -12.18
C SER A 85 16.18 2.89 -13.41
N GLY A 86 14.86 2.94 -13.23
CA GLY A 86 13.88 2.83 -14.32
C GLY A 86 13.73 1.42 -14.89
N VAL A 87 14.37 0.40 -14.31
CA VAL A 87 14.24 -1.00 -14.78
C VAL A 87 12.79 -1.45 -14.74
N LEU A 88 12.04 -1.05 -13.70
CA LEU A 88 10.64 -1.41 -13.57
C LEU A 88 9.74 -0.79 -14.65
N ASN A 89 10.19 0.21 -15.41
CA ASN A 89 9.40 0.78 -16.51
C ASN A 89 9.28 -0.19 -17.71
N ASN A 90 10.11 -1.23 -17.76
CA ASN A 90 10.25 -2.13 -18.91
C ASN A 90 9.93 -3.60 -18.57
N VAL A 91 9.12 -3.85 -17.54
CA VAL A 91 8.68 -5.21 -17.17
C VAL A 91 7.18 -5.36 -17.37
N GLY A 92 6.71 -6.61 -17.45
CA GLY A 92 5.27 -6.89 -17.42
C GLY A 92 4.68 -6.63 -16.03
N TYR A 93 3.38 -6.33 -16.00
CA TYR A 93 2.63 -6.07 -14.78
C TYR A 93 1.37 -6.94 -14.70
N ARG A 94 0.88 -7.11 -13.47
CA ARG A 94 -0.45 -7.64 -13.18
C ARG A 94 -1.18 -6.68 -12.24
N THR A 95 -2.48 -6.52 -12.45
CA THR A 95 -3.33 -5.72 -11.56
C THR A 95 -3.68 -6.52 -10.29
N HIS A 96 -3.53 -5.89 -9.12
CA HIS A 96 -4.03 -6.46 -7.87
C HIS A 96 -5.56 -6.47 -7.87
N SER A 97 -6.19 -7.65 -7.72
CA SER A 97 -7.65 -7.82 -7.82
C SER A 97 -8.47 -6.94 -6.86
N ILE A 98 -8.02 -6.78 -5.62
CA ILE A 98 -8.69 -5.94 -4.60
C ILE A 98 -8.28 -4.47 -4.66
N PHE A 99 -6.99 -4.17 -4.75
CA PHE A 99 -6.47 -2.81 -4.59
C PHE A 99 -6.26 -2.06 -5.92
N GLY A 100 -6.41 -2.73 -7.07
CA GLY A 100 -6.22 -2.13 -8.40
C GLY A 100 -4.78 -1.70 -8.72
N ALA A 101 -3.83 -1.87 -7.81
CA ALA A 101 -2.44 -1.49 -8.00
C ALA A 101 -1.75 -2.42 -9.00
N GLU A 102 -0.96 -1.84 -9.90
CA GLU A 102 -0.09 -2.59 -10.81
C GLU A 102 1.11 -3.16 -10.03
N ILE A 103 1.33 -4.47 -10.18
CA ILE A 103 2.39 -5.22 -9.52
C ILE A 103 3.35 -5.73 -10.61
N PRO A 104 4.66 -5.43 -10.52
CA PRO A 104 5.62 -5.93 -11.49
C PRO A 104 5.72 -7.46 -11.42
N LEU A 105 5.76 -8.12 -12.58
CA LEU A 105 5.91 -9.58 -12.66
C LEU A 105 7.32 -10.03 -12.27
N THR A 106 8.31 -9.17 -12.44
CA THR A 106 9.73 -9.44 -12.12
C THR A 106 10.41 -8.21 -11.56
N CYS A 107 11.42 -8.41 -10.72
CA CYS A 107 12.30 -7.35 -10.23
C CYS A 107 13.69 -7.96 -10.01
N PRO A 108 14.78 -7.33 -10.51
CA PRO A 108 16.12 -7.86 -10.30
C PRO A 108 16.43 -8.11 -8.82
N ASN A 109 17.05 -9.24 -8.52
CA ASN A 109 17.47 -9.63 -7.17
C ASN A 109 16.33 -9.82 -6.15
N VAL A 110 15.08 -9.92 -6.61
CA VAL A 110 13.91 -10.20 -5.78
C VAL A 110 13.21 -11.45 -6.32
N PRO A 111 13.00 -12.50 -5.51
CA PRO A 111 12.22 -13.66 -5.95
C PRO A 111 10.79 -13.26 -6.35
N ASN A 112 10.28 -13.78 -7.46
CA ASN A 112 8.96 -13.41 -7.98
C ASN A 112 7.82 -13.63 -6.97
N GLU A 113 7.94 -14.68 -6.14
CA GLU A 113 6.98 -14.94 -5.05
C GLU A 113 6.85 -13.75 -4.08
N ILE A 114 7.93 -13.01 -3.82
CA ILE A 114 7.92 -11.84 -2.91
C ILE A 114 7.13 -10.67 -3.53
N LEU A 115 7.07 -10.58 -4.86
CA LEU A 115 6.28 -9.59 -5.57
C LEU A 115 4.78 -9.91 -5.52
N SER A 116 4.41 -11.13 -5.13
CA SER A 116 3.02 -11.60 -5.08
C SER A 116 2.64 -11.95 -3.64
N PRO A 117 1.97 -11.05 -2.89
CA PRO A 117 1.61 -11.35 -1.52
C PRO A 117 0.71 -12.59 -1.44
N ARG A 118 -0.15 -12.84 -2.43
CA ARG A 118 -0.93 -14.07 -2.56
C ARG A 118 -0.04 -15.33 -2.57
N GLU A 119 1.00 -15.36 -3.39
CA GLU A 119 1.90 -16.52 -3.50
C GLU A 119 2.65 -16.78 -2.19
N THR A 120 3.04 -15.73 -1.47
CA THR A 120 3.74 -15.91 -0.18
C THR A 120 2.86 -16.51 0.91
N TRP A 121 1.54 -16.25 0.88
CA TRP A 121 0.60 -16.74 1.89
C TRP A 121 0.28 -18.22 1.74
N LYS A 122 0.40 -18.77 0.52
CA LYS A 122 0.10 -20.19 0.20
C LYS A 122 -1.29 -20.66 0.66
N ASN A 123 -2.21 -19.73 0.89
CA ASN A 123 -3.59 -19.97 1.29
C ASN A 123 -4.42 -18.79 0.78
N ASP A 124 -5.11 -19.01 -0.34
CA ASP A 124 -5.91 -17.98 -1.00
C ASP A 124 -7.05 -17.48 -0.12
N ASP A 125 -7.75 -18.38 0.59
CA ASP A 125 -8.86 -18.01 1.47
C ASP A 125 -8.40 -17.06 2.59
N ALA A 126 -7.34 -17.43 3.30
CA ALA A 126 -6.79 -16.61 4.37
C ALA A 126 -6.26 -15.26 3.84
N PHE A 127 -5.59 -15.27 2.68
CA PHE A 127 -5.10 -14.07 2.04
C PHE A 127 -6.23 -13.12 1.66
N TYR A 128 -7.25 -13.62 0.95
CA TYR A 128 -8.34 -12.79 0.45
C TYR A 128 -9.24 -12.29 1.58
N LYS A 129 -9.50 -13.09 2.62
CA LYS A 129 -10.19 -12.61 3.83
C LYS A 129 -9.44 -11.45 4.48
N LYS A 130 -8.11 -11.54 4.58
CA LYS A 130 -7.31 -10.46 5.17
C LYS A 130 -7.22 -9.23 4.28
N ALA A 131 -7.10 -9.42 2.97
CA ALA A 131 -7.10 -8.33 2.00
C ALA A 131 -8.47 -7.62 1.97
N ASN A 132 -9.58 -8.35 2.10
CA ASN A 132 -10.93 -7.78 2.22
C ASN A 132 -11.14 -7.01 3.51
N ASP A 133 -10.69 -7.54 4.66
CA ASP A 133 -10.66 -6.81 5.94
C ASP A 133 -9.92 -5.48 5.79
N LEU A 134 -8.76 -5.49 5.14
CA LEU A 134 -7.98 -4.28 4.89
C LEU A 134 -8.70 -3.32 3.93
N ALA A 135 -9.24 -3.80 2.81
CA ALA A 135 -9.99 -2.99 1.86
C ALA A 135 -11.19 -2.30 2.52
N ARG A 136 -11.94 -3.02 3.36
CA ARG A 136 -13.04 -2.44 4.16
C ARG A 136 -12.53 -1.32 5.07
N LYS A 137 -11.40 -1.50 5.76
CA LYS A 137 -10.79 -0.45 6.59
C LYS A 137 -10.37 0.77 5.79
N PHE A 138 -9.82 0.58 4.59
CA PHE A 138 -9.53 1.69 3.67
C PHE A 138 -10.80 2.46 3.32
N ASN A 139 -11.87 1.77 2.92
CA ASN A 139 -13.14 2.38 2.52
C ASN A 139 -13.82 3.09 3.71
N THR A 140 -13.84 2.47 4.89
CA THR A 140 -14.34 3.10 6.12
C THR A 140 -13.54 4.34 6.51
N ASN A 141 -12.22 4.33 6.35
CA ASN A 141 -11.42 5.52 6.63
C ASN A 141 -11.61 6.61 5.57
N PHE A 142 -11.91 6.22 4.33
CA PHE A 142 -12.10 7.14 3.21
C PHE A 142 -13.34 8.02 3.37
N THR A 143 -14.42 7.53 4.01
CA THR A 143 -15.67 8.30 4.22
C THR A 143 -15.45 9.68 4.86
N LYS A 144 -14.37 9.85 5.64
CA LYS A 144 -13.97 11.13 6.25
C LYS A 144 -13.56 12.20 5.24
N PHE A 145 -13.27 11.81 4.00
CA PHE A 145 -12.75 12.67 2.95
C PHE A 145 -13.66 12.73 1.71
N GLU A 146 -14.75 11.95 1.71
CA GLU A 146 -15.61 11.72 0.53
C GLU A 146 -16.24 13.01 0.00
N GLU A 147 -16.68 13.91 0.87
CA GLU A 147 -17.25 15.21 0.49
C GLU A 147 -16.27 16.10 -0.30
N PHE A 148 -14.96 15.88 -0.12
CA PHE A 148 -13.90 16.67 -0.72
C PHE A 148 -13.11 15.89 -1.78
N ALA A 149 -13.55 14.69 -2.16
CA ALA A 149 -12.89 13.85 -3.15
C ALA A 149 -13.48 14.07 -4.55
N ASN A 150 -12.61 14.13 -5.56
CA ASN A 150 -13.01 14.15 -6.97
C ASN A 150 -13.22 12.71 -7.50
N GLU A 151 -13.77 12.57 -8.71
CA GLU A 151 -14.07 11.27 -9.32
C GLU A 151 -12.84 10.36 -9.45
N GLU A 152 -11.66 10.91 -9.76
CA GLU A 152 -10.41 10.15 -9.85
C GLU A 152 -9.99 9.56 -8.50
N ILE A 153 -10.09 10.34 -7.41
CA ILE A 153 -9.81 9.88 -6.06
C ILE A 153 -10.82 8.81 -5.63
N MET A 154 -12.10 8.95 -6.02
CA MET A 154 -13.14 7.97 -5.75
C MET A 154 -12.88 6.64 -6.49
N ALA A 155 -12.42 6.70 -7.74
CA ALA A 155 -12.11 5.53 -8.55
C ALA A 155 -10.96 4.67 -7.98
N GLY A 156 -10.08 5.27 -7.15
CA GLY A 156 -8.96 4.60 -6.49
C GLY A 156 -9.34 3.76 -5.25
N GLN A 157 -10.61 3.67 -4.88
CA GLN A 157 -11.04 2.89 -3.73
C GLN A 157 -10.87 1.37 -3.96
N PRO A 158 -10.34 0.62 -2.96
CA PRO A 158 -10.27 -0.83 -3.02
C PRO A 158 -11.65 -1.49 -3.15
N LYS A 159 -11.70 -2.59 -3.93
CA LYS A 159 -12.91 -3.38 -4.20
C LYS A 159 -12.76 -4.75 -3.55
N PRO A 160 -13.40 -5.00 -2.39
CA PRO A 160 -13.38 -6.32 -1.75
C PRO A 160 -13.89 -7.41 -2.71
N ASN A 161 -13.27 -8.58 -2.67
CA ASN A 161 -13.68 -9.73 -3.48
C ASN A 161 -14.84 -10.47 -2.78
N PRO A 162 -16.06 -10.48 -3.33
CA PRO A 162 -17.24 -11.07 -2.67
C PRO A 162 -17.14 -12.59 -2.48
N ASN A 163 -16.24 -13.26 -3.19
CA ASN A 163 -16.05 -14.71 -3.08
C ASN A 163 -15.31 -15.13 -1.79
N TYR A 164 -14.87 -14.18 -0.97
CA TYR A 164 -14.06 -14.43 0.24
C TYR A 164 -14.53 -13.52 1.39
N GLU A 165 -15.59 -13.91 2.11
CA GLU A 165 -16.14 -13.12 3.22
C GLU A 165 -15.28 -13.11 4.49
#